data_AF-A0A2V7WVK7-F1
#
_entry.id   AF-A0A2V7WVK7-F1
#
_cell.length_a   1.000
_cell.length_b   1.000
_cell.length_c   1.000
_cell.angle_alpha   90.00
_cell.angle_beta   90.00
_cell.angle_gamma   90.00
#
_symmetry.space_group_name_H-M   'P 1'
#
loop_
_entity.id
_entity.type
_entity.pdbx_description
1 polymer ?
#
loop_
_entity_poly.entity_id
_entity_poly.type
_entity_poly.pdbx_seq_one_letter_code
_entity_poly.pdbx_strand_id
1 'polypeptide(L)'
;MRRLMVKIHLLIALIGGVFIVVLGLTGSVIAFEPELDRLLHSDISYVKPGGKSLSLAEIGGAVSRKYPGEPIVAYLPSQSSDFATEVILSRGIVAVNPYSGEILGLRTRGQSFLGFVRALH
;
A
#
# COMPACT_ATOMS: atom_id res chain seq x y z
N MET A 1 -0.31 14.81 -51.86
CA MET A 1 -0.07 15.42 -50.54
C MET A 1 -0.94 14.81 -49.42
N ARG A 2 -2.28 14.73 -49.55
CA ARG A 2 -3.17 14.13 -48.52
C ARG A 2 -2.76 12.75 -47.99
N ARG A 3 -2.39 11.80 -48.87
CA ARG A 3 -1.99 10.43 -48.45
C ARG A 3 -0.72 10.39 -47.60
N LEU A 4 0.20 11.34 -47.79
CA LEU A 4 1.43 11.41 -47.01
C LEU A 4 1.15 11.96 -45.60
N MET A 5 0.30 12.98 -45.50
CA MET A 5 -0.11 13.54 -44.20
C MET A 5 -0.84 12.52 -43.34
N VAL A 6 -1.71 11.69 -43.94
CA VAL A 6 -2.40 10.60 -43.20
C VAL A 6 -1.40 9.55 -42.71
N LYS A 7 -0.41 9.16 -43.52
CA LYS A 7 0.62 8.18 -43.10
C LYS A 7 1.49 8.72 -41.96
N ILE A 8 1.91 9.98 -42.03
CA ILE A 8 2.69 10.63 -40.97
C ILE A 8 1.85 10.78 -39.70
N HIS A 9 0.59 11.22 -39.83
CA HIS A 9 -0.32 11.32 -38.70
C HIS A 9 -0.53 9.95 -38.02
N LEU A 10 -0.76 8.89 -38.78
CA LEU A 10 -0.89 7.53 -38.21
C LEU A 10 0.38 7.08 -37.50
N LEU A 11 1.57 7.36 -38.04
CA LEU A 11 2.83 7.00 -37.38
C LEU A 11 3.02 7.76 -36.06
N ILE A 12 2.77 9.07 -36.05
CA ILE A 12 2.87 9.91 -34.85
C ILE A 12 1.79 9.51 -33.83
N ALA A 13 0.57 9.26 -34.28
CA ALA A 13 -0.53 8.82 -33.43
C ALA A 13 -0.28 7.41 -32.86
N LEU A 14 0.36 6.51 -33.61
CA LEU A 14 0.73 5.19 -33.11
C LEU A 14 1.79 5.29 -32.01
N ILE A 15 2.86 6.05 -32.26
CA ILE A 15 3.94 6.23 -31.27
C ILE A 15 3.40 6.97 -30.03
N GLY A 16 2.68 8.08 -30.22
CA GLY A 16 2.08 8.84 -29.13
C GLY A 16 1.00 8.04 -28.39
N GLY A 17 0.22 7.23 -29.10
CA GLY A 17 -0.79 6.35 -28.53
C GLY A 17 -0.16 5.29 -27.61
N VAL A 18 0.93 4.65 -28.03
CA VAL A 18 1.68 3.71 -27.17
C VAL A 18 2.18 4.42 -25.91
N PHE A 19 2.72 5.63 -26.03
CA PHE A 19 3.17 6.39 -24.88
C PHE A 19 2.03 6.73 -23.90
N ILE A 20 0.89 7.18 -24.42
CA ILE A 20 -0.32 7.46 -23.62
C ILE A 20 -0.84 6.19 -22.94
N VAL A 21 -0.83 5.04 -23.63
CA VAL A 21 -1.24 3.76 -23.05
C VAL A 21 -0.32 3.37 -21.90
N VAL A 22 1.00 3.47 -22.08
CA VAL A 22 1.96 3.17 -21.00
C VAL A 22 1.74 4.10 -19.82
N LEU A 23 1.62 5.41 -20.04
CA LEU A 23 1.35 6.37 -18.97
C LEU A 23 0.02 6.12 -18.26
N GLY A 24 -1.03 5.77 -19.00
CA GLY A 24 -2.34 5.44 -18.46
C GLY A 24 -2.29 4.17 -17.62
N LEU A 25 -1.57 3.14 -18.08
CA LEU A 25 -1.36 1.90 -17.34
C LEU A 25 -0.54 2.14 -16.08
N THR A 26 0.57 2.87 -16.16
CA THR A 26 1.36 3.20 -14.97
C THR A 26 0.51 4.01 -14.01
N GLY A 27 -0.15 5.09 -14.46
CA GLY A 27 -1.02 5.91 -13.61
C GLY A 27 -2.15 5.12 -12.95
N SER A 28 -2.75 4.15 -13.67
CA SER A 28 -3.77 3.27 -13.10
C SER A 28 -3.19 2.37 -12.01
N VAL A 29 -2.02 1.77 -12.23
CA VAL A 29 -1.36 0.94 -11.21
C VAL A 29 -1.05 1.76 -9.95
N ILE A 30 -0.64 3.03 -10.11
CA ILE A 30 -0.38 3.94 -8.99
C ILE A 30 -1.67 4.27 -8.23
N ALA A 31 -2.75 4.57 -8.95
CA ALA A 31 -4.03 4.92 -8.34
C ALA A 31 -4.62 3.78 -7.48
N PHE A 32 -4.32 2.53 -7.83
CA PHE A 32 -4.76 1.34 -7.12
C PHE A 32 -3.64 0.64 -6.32
N GLU A 33 -2.51 1.30 -6.08
CA GLU A 33 -1.38 0.71 -5.34
C GLU A 33 -1.82 0.20 -3.94
N PRO A 34 -2.57 0.96 -3.12
CA PRO A 34 -3.00 0.48 -1.80
C PRO A 34 -3.87 -0.78 -1.88
N GLU A 35 -4.77 -0.87 -2.86
CA GLU A 35 -5.65 -2.00 -3.08
C GLU A 35 -4.88 -3.22 -3.58
N LEU A 36 -3.95 -3.02 -4.51
CA LEU A 36 -3.06 -4.07 -5.02
C LEU A 36 -2.15 -4.60 -3.91
N ASP A 37 -1.58 -3.73 -3.09
CA ASP A 37 -0.73 -4.13 -1.97
C ASP A 37 -1.49 -4.96 -0.92
N ARG A 38 -2.77 -4.63 -0.68
CA ARG A 38 -3.65 -5.45 0.18
C ARG A 38 -4.00 -6.79 -0.45
N LEU A 39 -4.21 -6.83 -1.77
CA LEU A 39 -4.49 -8.07 -2.48
C LEU A 39 -3.27 -9.01 -2.46
N LEU A 40 -2.06 -8.46 -2.63
CA LEU A 40 -0.81 -9.20 -2.60
C LEU A 40 -0.43 -9.67 -1.19
N HIS A 41 -0.80 -8.91 -0.16
CA HIS A 41 -0.52 -9.21 1.24
C HIS A 41 -1.79 -9.47 2.05
N SER A 42 -2.72 -10.22 1.47
CA SER A 42 -4.03 -10.48 2.05
C SER A 42 -3.95 -11.12 3.44
N ASP A 43 -2.98 -12.00 3.65
CA ASP A 43 -2.78 -12.75 4.90
C ASP A 43 -2.52 -11.86 6.12
N ILE A 44 -1.97 -10.67 5.91
CA ILE A 44 -1.65 -9.72 6.98
C ILE A 44 -2.48 -8.43 6.91
N SER A 45 -3.23 -8.23 5.82
CA SER A 45 -4.18 -7.11 5.66
C SER A 45 -5.55 -7.42 6.23
N TYR A 46 -6.01 -8.67 6.09
CA TYR A 46 -7.37 -9.06 6.47
C TYR A 46 -7.38 -9.81 7.80
N VAL A 47 -8.39 -9.51 8.61
CA VAL A 47 -8.65 -10.18 9.88
C VAL A 47 -10.09 -10.65 9.93
N LYS A 48 -10.34 -11.71 10.69
CA LYS A 48 -11.71 -12.09 11.02
C LYS A 48 -12.25 -11.11 12.07
N PRO A 49 -13.39 -10.45 11.83
CA PRO A 49 -14.02 -9.59 12.82
C PRO A 49 -14.24 -10.37 14.12
N GLY A 50 -13.66 -9.85 15.20
CA GLY A 50 -13.89 -10.34 16.55
C GLY A 50 -14.89 -9.46 17.28
N GLY A 51 -15.06 -9.70 18.58
CA GLY A 51 -15.91 -8.89 19.44
C GLY A 51 -15.38 -7.46 19.62
N LYS A 52 -14.94 -7.12 20.83
CA LYS A 52 -14.48 -5.76 21.11
C LYS A 52 -13.07 -5.54 20.56
N SER A 53 -12.88 -4.45 19.81
CA SER A 53 -11.55 -4.01 19.39
C SER A 53 -10.74 -3.52 20.59
N LEU A 54 -9.46 -3.89 20.64
CA LEU A 54 -8.50 -3.47 21.65
C LEU A 54 -8.19 -1.97 21.52
N SER A 55 -7.83 -1.35 22.63
CA SER A 55 -7.35 0.03 22.64
C SER A 55 -5.98 0.16 21.95
N LEU A 56 -5.68 1.35 21.42
CA LEU A 56 -4.37 1.63 20.83
C LEU A 56 -3.22 1.40 21.82
N ALA A 57 -3.44 1.59 23.12
CA ALA A 57 -2.46 1.32 24.16
C ALA A 57 -2.17 -0.18 24.31
N GLU A 58 -3.19 -1.04 24.23
CA GLU A 58 -3.03 -2.50 24.29
C GLU A 58 -2.29 -3.01 23.04
N ILE A 59 -2.66 -2.50 21.86
CA ILE A 59 -2.00 -2.80 20.58
C ILE A 59 -0.53 -2.34 20.63
N GLY A 60 -0.28 -1.10 21.05
CA GLY A 60 1.08 -0.56 21.20
C GLY A 60 1.91 -1.36 22.21
N GLY A 61 1.31 -1.81 23.30
CA GLY A 61 1.94 -2.70 24.27
C GLY A 61 2.33 -4.05 23.66
N ALA A 62 1.48 -4.66 22.83
CA ALA A 62 1.79 -5.90 22.12
C ALA A 62 2.95 -5.72 21.13
N VAL A 63 2.95 -4.63 20.36
CA VAL A 63 4.02 -4.31 19.40
C VAL A 63 5.35 -4.05 20.13
N SER A 64 5.35 -3.23 21.17
CA SER A 64 6.56 -2.93 21.96
C SER A 64 7.16 -4.17 22.63
N ARG A 65 6.33 -5.16 23.01
CA ARG A 65 6.83 -6.44 23.55
C ARG A 65 7.52 -7.29 22.49
N LYS A 66 7.01 -7.30 21.25
CA LYS A 66 7.60 -8.08 20.14
C LYS A 66 8.81 -7.38 19.51
N TYR A 67 8.81 -6.05 19.49
CA TYR A 67 9.86 -5.22 18.92
C TYR A 67 10.44 -4.26 19.98
N PRO A 68 11.17 -4.79 20.98
CA PRO A 68 11.75 -3.96 22.02
C PRO A 68 12.79 -3.01 21.43
N GLY A 69 12.77 -1.74 21.88
CA GLY A 69 13.71 -0.71 21.44
C GLY A 69 13.33 0.00 20.14
N GLU A 70 12.16 -0.32 19.55
CA GLU A 70 11.65 0.42 18.40
C GLU A 70 10.57 1.42 18.80
N PRO A 71 10.76 2.72 18.52
CA PRO A 71 9.72 3.70 18.79
C PRO A 71 8.56 3.52 17.81
N ILE A 72 7.35 3.50 18.38
CA ILE A 72 6.12 3.60 17.58
C ILE A 72 6.00 5.04 17.07
N VAL A 73 5.98 5.19 15.76
CA VAL A 73 5.92 6.49 15.07
C VAL A 73 4.48 6.94 14.90
N ALA A 74 3.58 6.01 14.56
CA ALA A 74 2.17 6.31 14.36
C ALA A 74 1.30 5.05 14.44
N TYR A 75 0.01 5.24 14.69
CA TYR A 75 -1.02 4.21 14.60
C TYR A 75 -1.95 4.53 13.43
N LEU A 76 -2.21 3.55 12.58
CA LEU A 76 -3.22 3.59 11.53
C LEU A 76 -4.33 2.60 11.93
N PRO A 77 -5.39 3.08 12.60
CA PRO A 77 -6.50 2.22 12.97
C PRO A 77 -7.17 1.61 11.74
N SER A 78 -7.69 0.39 11.89
CA SER A 78 -8.42 -0.31 10.84
C SER A 78 -9.63 0.51 10.36
N GLN A 79 -9.72 0.77 9.05
CA GLN A 79 -10.84 1.52 8.46
C GLN A 79 -12.15 0.71 8.37
N SER A 80 -12.07 -0.62 8.52
CA SER A 80 -13.21 -1.54 8.57
C SER A 80 -12.95 -2.66 9.58
N SER A 81 -14.00 -3.37 9.99
CA SER A 81 -13.91 -4.52 10.91
C SER A 81 -13.03 -5.66 10.40
N ASP A 82 -12.85 -5.74 9.09
CA ASP A 82 -12.18 -6.86 8.45
C ASP A 82 -10.70 -6.56 8.18
N PHE A 83 -10.20 -5.40 8.64
CA PHE A 83 -8.81 -4.99 8.43
C PHE A 83 -7.98 -5.03 9.70
N ALA A 84 -6.71 -5.39 9.53
CA ALA A 84 -5.71 -5.26 10.59
C ALA A 84 -5.48 -3.79 10.95
N THR A 85 -5.15 -3.52 12.20
CA THR A 85 -4.61 -2.23 12.63
C THR A 85 -3.12 -2.19 12.29
N GLU A 86 -2.68 -1.10 11.67
CA GLU A 86 -1.29 -0.92 11.29
C GLU A 86 -0.57 -0.05 12.32
N VAL A 87 0.63 -0.48 12.74
CA VAL A 87 1.50 0.26 13.65
C VAL A 87 2.80 0.58 12.93
N ILE A 88 3.08 1.87 12.74
CA ILE A 88 4.27 2.34 12.05
C ILE A 88 5.43 2.36 13.04
N LEU A 89 6.47 1.59 12.74
CA LEU A 89 7.78 1.60 13.39
C LEU A 89 8.80 2.27 12.46
N SER A 90 10.00 2.55 12.99
CA SER A 90 11.10 3.07 12.17
C SER A 90 11.50 2.11 11.04
N ARG A 91 11.46 0.79 11.28
CA ARG A 91 11.85 -0.21 10.27
C ARG A 91 10.75 -0.62 9.29
N GLY A 92 9.49 -0.32 9.59
CA GLY A 92 8.38 -0.87 8.84
C GLY A 92 7.02 -0.65 9.46
N ILE A 93 6.01 -1.27 8.86
CA ILE A 93 4.62 -1.24 9.29
C ILE A 93 4.29 -2.63 9.83
N VAL A 94 3.87 -2.69 11.08
CA VAL A 94 3.44 -3.93 11.72
C VAL A 94 1.92 -4.04 11.62
N ALA A 95 1.44 -5.14 11.03
CA ALA A 95 0.03 -5.45 11.01
C ALA A 95 -0.34 -6.21 12.29
N VAL A 96 -1.34 -5.71 13.01
CA VAL A 96 -1.83 -6.27 14.27
C VAL A 96 -3.32 -6.54 14.15
N ASN A 97 -3.74 -7.73 14.60
CA ASN A 97 -5.14 -8.04 14.73
C ASN A 97 -5.77 -7.14 15.82
N PRO A 98 -6.74 -6.27 15.48
CA PRO A 98 -7.32 -5.34 16.43
C PRO A 98 -8.15 -6.02 17.52
N TYR A 99 -8.56 -7.28 17.33
CA TYR A 99 -9.41 -8.01 18.28
C TYR A 99 -8.62 -8.91 19.22
N SER A 100 -7.54 -9.55 18.74
CA SER A 100 -6.72 -10.46 19.54
C SER A 100 -5.40 -9.84 20.02
N GLY A 101 -4.94 -8.75 19.40
CA GLY A 101 -3.61 -8.19 19.64
C GLY A 101 -2.47 -9.02 19.01
N GLU A 102 -2.82 -10.02 18.20
CA GLU A 102 -1.85 -10.86 17.50
C GLU A 102 -1.12 -10.07 16.42
N ILE A 103 0.20 -10.23 16.34
CA ILE A 103 1.01 -9.57 15.32
C ILE A 103 1.09 -10.47 14.09
N LEU A 104 0.34 -10.09 13.06
CA LEU A 104 0.17 -10.83 11.80
C LEU A 104 1.44 -10.80 10.94
N GLY A 105 2.19 -9.69 10.98
CA GLY A 105 3.43 -9.56 10.22
C GLY A 105 4.08 -8.19 10.31
N LEU A 106 5.28 -8.07 9.74
CA LEU A 106 6.02 -6.82 9.58
C LEU A 106 6.27 -6.60 8.09
N ARG A 107 5.81 -5.46 7.58
CA ARG A 107 6.13 -4.96 6.24
C ARG A 107 7.29 -3.98 6.34
N THR A 108 8.44 -4.32 5.77
CA THR A 108 9.60 -3.41 5.76
C THR A 108 9.30 -2.17 4.91
N ARG A 109 9.67 -1.00 5.44
CA ARG A 109 9.48 0.27 4.72
C ARG A 109 10.42 0.30 3.51
N GLY A 110 9.86 0.34 2.30
CA GLY A 110 10.65 0.45 1.06
C GLY A 110 10.24 -0.47 -0.09
N GLN A 111 9.31 -1.41 0.11
CA GLN A 111 8.76 -2.22 -0.98
C GLN A 111 7.47 -1.65 -1.61
N SER A 112 6.98 -0.51 -1.13
CA SER A 112 5.84 0.17 -1.73
C SER A 112 6.30 1.21 -2.77
N PHE A 113 5.58 1.26 -3.88
CA PHE A 113 5.74 2.23 -4.95
C PHE A 113 5.56 3.68 -4.43
N LEU A 114 4.91 3.87 -3.28
CA LEU A 114 4.91 5.11 -2.50
C LEU A 114 6.32 5.64 -2.15
N GLY A 115 7.30 4.73 -1.96
CA GLY A 115 8.72 5.09 -1.81
C GLY A 115 9.33 5.64 -3.10
N PHE A 116 8.93 5.11 -4.25
CA PHE A 116 9.34 5.60 -5.57
C PHE A 116 8.74 6.98 -5.86
N VAL A 117 7.46 7.21 -5.55
CA VAL A 117 6.80 8.52 -5.73
C VAL A 117 7.43 9.59 -4.83
N ARG A 118 7.76 9.26 -3.58
CA ARG A 118 8.50 10.17 -2.69
C ARG A 118 9.94 10.42 -3.12
N ALA A 119 10.56 9.51 -3.88
CA ALA A 119 11.90 9.72 -4.43
C ALA A 119 11.89 10.63 -5.68
N LEU A 120 10.73 10.82 -6.30
CA LEU A 120 10.55 11.70 -7.47
C LEU A 120 10.25 13.16 -7.08
N HIS A 121 9.94 13.44 -5.81
CA HIS A 121 9.65 14.76 -5.24
C HIS A 121 10.74 15.17 -4.24
#